data_AF-A0A151XYX3-F1
#
_entry.id   AF-A0A151XYX3-F1
#
_cell.length_a   1.000
_cell.length_b   1.000
_cell.length_c   1.000
_cell.angle_alpha   90.00
_cell.angle_beta   90.00
_cell.angle_gamma   90.00
#
_symmetry.space_group_name_H-M   'P 1'
#
loop_
_entity.id
_entity.type
_entity.pdbx_description
1 polymer ?
#
loop_
_entity_poly.entity_id
_entity_poly.type
_entity_poly.pdbx_seq_one_letter_code
_entity_poly.pdbx_strand_id
1 'polypeptide(L)' 'MTNMIDIKVKNQFSQIVDAKALLRSAPENQDVSKRIEHIVVDGEVILPSIELLFESQNSSSIYKVIEA' A
#
# COMPACT_ATOMS: atom_id res chain seq x y z
N MET A 1 8.55 12.54 -11.73
CA MET A 1 7.52 11.64 -12.26
C MET A 1 7.00 10.84 -11.08
N THR A 2 5.69 10.87 -10.84
CA THR A 2 5.06 10.18 -9.72
C THR A 2 4.87 8.72 -10.12
N ASN A 3 5.64 7.80 -9.54
CA ASN A 3 5.57 6.37 -9.86
C ASN A 3 4.43 5.72 -9.06
N MET A 4 3.19 5.91 -9.54
CA MET A 4 2.02 5.21 -9.03
C MET A 4 1.84 3.89 -9.80
N ILE A 5 1.67 2.80 -9.05
CA ILE A 5 1.36 1.48 -9.59
C ILE A 5 0.02 0.99 -9.01
N ASP A 6 -0.70 0.19 -9.77
CA ASP A 6 -1.87 -0.52 -9.27
C ASP A 6 -1.40 -1.74 -8.47
N ILE A 7 -1.97 -1.92 -7.28
CA ILE A 7 -1.64 -3.00 -6.35
C ILE A 7 -2.91 -3.67 -5.84
N LYS A 8 -2.77 -4.85 -5.26
CA LYS A 8 -3.84 -5.48 -4.46
C LYS A 8 -3.46 -5.51 -3.01
N VAL A 9 -4.40 -5.10 -2.16
CA VAL A 9 -4.26 -5.19 -0.71
C VAL A 9 -5.29 -6.14 -0.14
N LYS A 10 -4.92 -6.84 0.93
CA LYS A 10 -5.80 -7.69 1.71
C LYS A 10 -6.03 -7.07 3.07
N ASN A 11 -7.28 -6.96 3.50
CA ASN A 11 -7.61 -6.47 4.85
C ASN A 11 -7.60 -7.60 5.90
N GLN A 12 -7.78 -7.23 7.18
CA GLN A 12 -7.87 -8.20 8.30
C GLN A 12 -9.05 -9.19 8.20
N PHE A 13 -10.08 -8.87 7.41
CA PHE A 13 -11.24 -9.73 7.16
C PHE A 13 -11.04 -10.67 5.97
N SER A 14 -9.81 -10.75 5.46
CA SER A 14 -9.44 -11.51 4.27
C SER A 14 -10.09 -11.07 2.96
N GLN A 15 -10.60 -9.85 2.89
CA GLN A 15 -11.11 -9.25 1.66
C GLN A 15 -9.95 -8.62 0.88
N ILE A 16 -9.96 -8.81 -0.44
CA ILE A 16 -8.98 -8.22 -1.34
C ILE A 16 -9.61 -6.98 -1.98
N VAL A 17 -8.87 -5.88 -1.97
CA VAL A 17 -9.29 -4.58 -2.50
C VAL A 17 -8.22 -4.08 -3.47
N ASP A 18 -8.66 -3.52 -4.58
CA ASP A 18 -7.77 -2.84 -5.52
C ASP A 18 -7.36 -1.47 -4.95
N ALA A 19 -6.07 -1.18 -5.04
CA ALA A 19 -5.50 0.03 -4.48
C ALA A 19 -4.37 0.54 -5.38
N LYS A 20 -3.85 1.73 -5.07
CA LYS A 20 -2.67 2.27 -5.74
C LYS A 20 -1.54 2.45 -4.76
N ALA A 21 -0.31 2.20 -5.17
CA ALA A 21 0.87 2.48 -4.36
C ALA A 21 1.72 3.53 -5.03
N LEU A 22 2.16 4.52 -4.25
CA LEU A 22 3.24 5.40 -4.68
C LEU A 22 4.57 4.78 -4.27
N LEU A 23 5.50 4.65 -5.22
CA LEU A 23 6.85 4.20 -4.93
C LEU A 23 7.81 5.39 -4.71
N ARG A 24 8.62 5.30 -3.66
CA ARG A 24 9.75 6.18 -3.42
C ARG A 24 10.76 6.04 -4.56
N SER A 25 11.44 7.13 -4.90
CA SER A 25 12.63 7.08 -5.77
C SER A 25 13.78 6.39 -5.03
N ALA A 26 13.79 5.06 -5.10
CA ALA A 26 14.82 4.18 -4.58
C ALA A 26 15.36 3.31 -5.72
N PRO A 27 16.62 2.82 -5.63
CA PRO A 27 17.20 1.93 -6.64
C PRO A 27 16.30 0.72 -6.88
N GLU A 28 16.18 0.31 -8.15
CA GLU A 28 15.23 -0.74 -8.59
C GLU A 28 15.49 -2.13 -7.98
N ASN A 29 16.64 -2.33 -7.36
CA ASN A 29 17.05 -3.59 -6.73
C ASN A 29 16.39 -3.90 -5.36
N GLN A 30 15.50 -3.05 -4.84
CA GLN A 30 14.77 -3.32 -3.60
C GLN A 30 13.37 -3.86 -3.86
N ASP A 31 12.90 -4.77 -2.99
CA ASP A 31 11.51 -5.24 -2.99
C ASP A 31 10.53 -4.07 -3.12
N VAL A 32 9.56 -4.20 -4.03
CA VAL A 32 8.56 -3.16 -4.32
C VAL A 32 7.85 -2.74 -3.03
N SER A 33 7.50 -3.70 -2.16
CA SER A 33 6.85 -3.46 -0.87
C SER A 33 7.64 -2.54 0.07
N LYS A 34 8.98 -2.59 0.03
CA LYS A 34 9.87 -1.70 0.81
C LYS A 34 10.02 -0.31 0.17
N ARG A 35 9.73 -0.20 -1.12
CA ARG A 35 9.76 1.05 -1.87
C ARG A 35 8.42 1.79 -1.80
N ILE A 36 7.36 1.20 -1.27
CA ILE A 36 6.06 1.87 -1.12
C ILE A 36 6.21 3.03 -0.13
N GLU A 37 5.95 4.23 -0.62
CA GLU A 37 5.86 5.45 0.19
C GLU A 37 4.55 5.50 0.96
N HIS A 38 3.45 5.28 0.25
CA HIS A 38 2.09 5.21 0.76
C HIS A 38 1.20 4.45 -0.23
N ILE A 39 0.05 3.97 0.25
CA ILE A 39 -1.01 3.44 -0.61
C ILE A 39 -2.20 4.39 -0.64
N VAL A 40 -3.03 4.23 -1.66
CA VAL A 40 -4.30 4.91 -1.81
C VAL A 40 -5.40 3.86 -1.95
N VAL A 41 -6.28 3.79 -0.95
CA VAL A 41 -7.43 2.87 -0.91
C VAL A 41 -8.68 3.73 -0.81
N ASP A 42 -9.63 3.56 -1.73
CA ASP A 42 -10.88 4.34 -1.76
C ASP A 42 -10.68 5.88 -1.67
N GLY A 43 -9.56 6.37 -2.22
CA GLY A 43 -9.19 7.79 -2.18
C GLY A 43 -8.50 8.26 -0.89
N GLU A 44 -8.37 7.40 0.11
CA GLU A 44 -7.60 7.67 1.34
C GLU A 44 -6.13 7.37 1.13
N VAL A 45 -5.25 8.33 1.47
CA VAL A 45 -3.80 8.13 1.51
C VAL A 45 -3.43 7.49 2.85
N ILE A 46 -2.92 6.26 2.79
CA ILE A 46 -2.52 5.49 3.97
C ILE A 46 -1.02 5.31 3.97
N LEU A 47 -0.37 5.80 5.04
CA LEU A 47 1.06 5.64 5.24
C LEU A 47 1.37 4.23 5.77
N PRO A 48 2.55 3.68 5.44
CA PRO A 48 3.01 2.43 6.02
C PRO A 48 3.20 2.60 7.53
N SER A 49 2.68 1.64 8.27
CA SER A 49 2.88 1.46 9.70
C SER A 49 4.00 0.44 9.95
N ILE A 50 4.08 -0.09 11.16
CA ILE A 50 4.99 -1.19 11.51
C ILE A 50 4.71 -2.42 10.64
N GLU A 51 5.76 -3.21 10.36
CA GLU A 51 5.67 -4.48 9.62
C GLU A 51 5.11 -4.42 8.18
N LEU A 52 5.21 -3.27 7.49
CA LEU A 52 4.70 -3.09 6.12
C LEU A 52 3.17 -3.24 6.02
N LEU A 53 2.46 -2.92 7.11
CA LEU A 53 1.01 -2.83 7.15
C LEU A 53 0.55 -1.39 6.91
N PHE A 54 -0.71 -1.21 6.51
CA PHE A 54 -1.29 0.09 6.18
C PHE A 54 -2.64 0.23 6.89
N GLU A 55 -2.72 1.08 7.91
CA GLU A 55 -3.93 1.25 8.72
C GLU A 55 -4.74 2.46 8.25
N SER A 56 -5.95 2.21 7.76
CA SER A 56 -6.90 3.26 7.40
C SER A 56 -7.48 3.91 8.65
N GLN A 57 -7.46 5.23 8.66
CA GLN A 57 -8.08 6.05 9.71
C GLN A 57 -9.59 6.20 9.50
N ASN A 58 -10.08 6.07 8.25
CA ASN A 58 -11.51 6.19 7.96
C ASN A 58 -12.30 4.93 8.28
N SER A 59 -11.73 3.76 8.02
CA SER A 59 -12.43 2.48 8.10
C SER A 59 -11.94 1.58 9.24
N SER A 60 -10.92 2.03 10.00
CA SER A 60 -10.21 1.21 10.99
C SER A 60 -9.75 -0.15 10.44
N SER A 61 -9.52 -0.22 9.12
CA SER A 61 -9.07 -1.42 8.43
C SER A 61 -7.56 -1.42 8.27
N ILE A 62 -6.95 -2.55 8.54
CA ILE A 62 -5.52 -2.80 8.35
C ILE A 62 -5.35 -3.58 7.05
N TYR A 63 -4.58 -3.01 6.13
CA TYR A 63 -4.29 -3.54 4.81
C TYR A 63 -2.85 -4.06 4.73
N LYS A 64 -2.69 -5.16 4.00
CA LYS A 64 -1.40 -5.74 3.63
C LYS A 64 -1.32 -5.88 2.13
N VAL A 65 -0.22 -5.42 1.53
CA VAL A 65 0.02 -5.58 0.10
C VAL A 65 0.27 -7.06 -0.21
N ILE A 66 -0.47 -7.60 -1.17
CA ILE A 66 -0.35 -9.01 -1.59
C ILE A 66 0.11 -9.16 -3.05
N GLU A 67 -0.04 -8.11 -3.87
CA GLU A 67 0.37 -8.10 -5.28
C GLU A 67 0.74 -6.67 -5.69
N ALA A 68 1.87 -6.51 -6.40
CA ALA A 68 2.43 -5.24 -6.84
C ALA A 68 3.25 -5.39 -8.12
#